data_AF-A0A946G117-F1
#
_entry.id   AF-A0A946G117-F1
#
_cell.length_a   1.000
_cell.length_b   1.000
_cell.length_c   1.000
_cell.angle_alpha   90.00
_cell.angle_beta   90.00
_cell.angle_gamma   90.00
#
_symmetry.space_group_name_H-M   'P 1'
#
loop_
_entity.id
_entity.type
_entity.pdbx_description
1 polymer ?
#
loop_
_entity_poly.entity_id
_entity_poly.type
_entity_poly.pdbx_seq_one_letter_code
_entity_poly.pdbx_strand_id
1 'polypeptide(L)'
;MNPNNGLLLLLALGTFLLFTGRQVLGRRLVTVVTVVILVLSLLQLDRVMLLPLENRFPIPEPLPSPVHGVVVLGGAERARLTHARGQVVLSDAAERLTTFVGLSRLYPNAKLVYAGGAGGLNEQRFKGADTAKLLFKQLGLDSGRVQFELNSRNTLENAQNAFELAKPKKGENWVLITSAWH
;
A
#
# COMPACT_ATOMS: atom_id res chain seq x y z
N MET A 1 -13.98 12.33 6.45
CA MET A 1 -13.53 13.70 6.08
C MET A 1 -12.02 13.69 6.10
N ASN A 2 -11.34 14.06 5.01
CA ASN A 2 -9.88 14.09 4.99
C ASN A 2 -9.38 15.13 6.03
N PRO A 3 -8.39 14.80 6.88
CA PRO A 3 -7.83 15.75 7.84
C PRO A 3 -7.33 17.06 7.18
N ASN A 4 -6.90 16.99 5.91
CA ASN A 4 -6.52 18.15 5.10
C ASN A 4 -7.65 19.18 4.92
N ASN A 5 -8.92 18.76 4.98
CA ASN A 5 -10.04 19.69 4.84
C ASN A 5 -10.15 20.63 6.05
N GLY A 6 -9.69 20.20 7.25
CA GLY A 6 -9.72 21.03 8.46
C GLY A 6 -8.78 22.24 8.37
N LEU A 7 -7.56 22.05 7.89
CA LEU A 7 -6.59 23.13 7.70
C LEU A 7 -7.06 24.13 6.64
N LEU A 8 -7.67 23.64 5.55
CA LEU A 8 -8.26 24.50 4.51
C LEU A 8 -9.43 25.34 5.05
N LEU A 9 -10.30 24.75 5.87
CA LEU A 9 -11.40 25.48 6.51
C LEU A 9 -10.89 26.54 7.49
N LEU A 10 -9.84 26.24 8.27
CA LEU A 10 -9.21 27.21 9.17
C LEU A 10 -8.52 28.34 8.40
N LEU A 11 -7.88 28.04 7.28
CA LEU A 11 -7.28 29.03 6.39
C LEU A 11 -8.37 29.95 5.81
N ALA A 12 -9.46 29.39 5.29
CA ALA A 12 -10.59 30.15 4.76
C ALA A 12 -11.24 31.05 5.82
N LEU A 13 -11.42 30.53 7.05
CA LEU A 13 -11.91 31.31 8.19
C LEU A 13 -10.95 32.44 8.56
N GLY A 14 -9.65 32.17 8.61
CA GLY A 14 -8.62 33.17 8.87
C GLY A 14 -8.63 34.29 7.84
N THR A 15 -8.71 33.93 6.56
CA THR A 15 -8.82 34.88 5.45
C THR A 15 -10.12 35.69 5.53
N PHE A 16 -11.27 35.05 5.82
CA PHE A 16 -12.53 35.76 6.00
C PHE A 16 -12.45 36.80 7.13
N LEU A 17 -11.84 36.46 8.26
CA LEU A 17 -11.66 37.37 9.40
C LEU A 17 -10.82 38.62 9.05
N LEU A 18 -9.98 38.58 8.01
CA LEU A 18 -9.25 39.76 7.51
C LEU A 18 -10.17 40.83 6.93
N PHE A 19 -11.33 40.43 6.39
CA PHE A 19 -12.34 41.34 5.84
C PHE A 19 -13.35 41.81 6.90
N THR A 20 -13.15 41.44 8.17
CA THR A 20 -13.98 41.85 9.30
C THR A 20 -13.22 42.79 10.24
N GLY A 21 -13.87 43.32 11.27
CA GLY A 21 -13.19 44.08 12.34
C GLY A 21 -12.17 43.28 13.16
N ARG A 22 -12.01 41.97 12.94
CA ARG A 22 -11.10 41.07 13.70
C ARG A 22 -9.79 40.78 12.96
N GLN A 23 -9.25 41.76 12.24
CA GLN A 23 -8.10 41.57 11.35
C GLN A 23 -6.84 40.99 12.02
N VAL A 24 -6.58 41.32 13.29
CA VAL A 24 -5.43 40.79 14.04
C VAL A 24 -5.56 39.28 14.26
N LEU A 25 -6.77 38.81 14.58
CA LEU A 25 -7.04 37.39 14.76
C LEU A 25 -6.95 36.65 13.42
N GLY A 26 -7.48 37.24 12.35
CA GLY A 26 -7.36 36.70 10.99
C GLY A 26 -5.91 36.53 10.56
N ARG A 27 -5.06 37.56 10.74
CA ARG A 27 -3.62 37.49 10.41
C ARG A 27 -2.92 36.39 11.19
N ARG A 28 -3.13 36.32 12.50
CA ARG A 28 -2.54 35.28 13.35
C ARG A 28 -2.95 33.87 12.90
N LEU A 29 -4.25 33.67 12.64
CA LEU A 29 -4.76 32.37 12.22
C LEU A 29 -4.17 31.95 10.86
N VAL A 30 -4.16 32.84 9.88
CA VAL A 30 -3.57 32.57 8.55
C VAL A 30 -2.08 32.26 8.66
N THR A 31 -1.31 33.05 9.41
CA THR A 31 0.12 32.81 9.61
C THR A 31 0.37 31.47 10.27
N VAL A 32 -0.32 31.14 11.37
CA VAL A 32 -0.15 29.86 12.06
C VAL A 32 -0.48 28.68 11.14
N VAL A 33 -1.63 28.72 10.46
CA VAL A 33 -2.04 27.64 9.55
C VAL A 33 -1.05 27.49 8.39
N THR A 34 -0.57 28.61 7.83
CA THR A 34 0.41 28.59 6.72
C THR A 34 1.74 28.01 7.18
N VAL A 35 2.24 28.39 8.35
CA VAL A 35 3.46 27.82 8.94
C VAL A 35 3.28 26.34 9.20
N VAL A 36 2.15 25.90 9.77
CA VAL A 36 1.86 24.48 9.97
C VAL A 36 1.86 23.73 8.65
N ILE A 37 1.20 24.24 7.61
CA ILE A 37 1.19 23.62 6.28
C ILE A 37 2.62 23.53 5.71
N LEU A 38 3.42 24.59 5.81
CA LEU A 38 4.81 24.60 5.35
C LEU A 38 5.66 23.56 6.11
N VAL A 39 5.53 23.51 7.44
CA VAL A 39 6.25 22.55 8.29
C VAL A 39 5.86 21.12 7.93
N LEU A 40 4.55 20.82 7.83
CA LEU A 40 4.06 19.49 7.46
C LEU A 40 4.50 19.09 6.05
N SER A 41 4.52 20.03 5.09
CA SER A 41 4.89 19.77 3.70
C SER A 41 6.40 19.61 3.51
N LEU A 42 7.22 20.37 4.23
CA LEU A 42 8.67 20.32 4.12
C LEU A 42 9.29 19.17 4.90
N LEU A 43 8.74 18.82 6.07
CA LEU A 43 9.33 17.80 6.96
C LEU A 43 8.98 16.36 6.57
N GLN A 44 8.06 16.12 5.62
CA GLN A 44 7.61 14.77 5.22
C GLN A 44 7.42 13.85 6.44
N LEU A 45 6.63 14.32 7.43
CA LEU A 45 6.50 13.64 8.72
C LEU A 45 6.01 12.20 8.60
N ASP A 46 5.21 11.92 7.57
CA ASP A 46 4.79 10.58 7.17
C ASP A 46 5.99 9.65 6.98
N ARG A 47 6.99 10.09 6.21
CA ARG A 47 8.20 9.29 5.95
C ARG A 47 9.05 9.10 7.20
N VAL A 48 9.22 10.14 8.01
CA VAL A 48 10.02 10.08 9.25
C VAL A 48 9.37 9.15 10.27
N MET A 49 8.04 9.14 10.38
CA MET A 49 7.32 8.24 11.28
C MET A 49 7.28 6.79 10.78
N LEU A 50 7.34 6.57 9.47
CA LEU A 50 7.32 5.22 8.87
C LEU A 50 8.67 4.52 8.91
N LEU A 51 9.77 5.27 8.73
CA LEU A 51 11.12 4.70 8.60
C LEU A 51 11.48 3.72 9.74
N PRO A 52 11.17 3.99 11.03
CA PRO A 52 11.45 3.05 12.11
C PRO A 52 10.63 1.76 12.01
N LEU A 53 9.41 1.82 11.49
CA LEU A 53 8.55 0.65 11.30
C LEU A 53 9.03 -0.23 10.15
N GLU A 54 9.52 0.39 9.06
CA GLU A 54 10.14 -0.32 7.94
C GLU A 54 11.46 -0.99 8.34
N ASN A 55 12.34 -0.24 9.03
CA ASN A 55 13.65 -0.74 9.45
C ASN A 55 13.57 -1.76 10.61
N ARG A 56 12.40 -1.93 11.23
CA ARG A 56 12.20 -2.95 12.28
C ARG A 56 12.37 -4.36 11.74
N PHE A 57 12.08 -4.58 10.46
CA PHE A 57 12.19 -5.88 9.79
C PHE A 57 13.15 -5.76 8.60
N PRO A 58 14.47 -5.93 8.82
CA PRO A 58 15.43 -5.85 7.74
C PRO A 58 15.22 -6.99 6.74
N ILE A 59 15.55 -6.72 5.47
CA ILE A 59 15.56 -7.74 4.43
C ILE A 59 16.65 -8.77 4.78
N PRO A 60 16.34 -10.07 4.86
CA PRO A 60 17.35 -11.10 5.12
C PRO A 60 18.37 -11.16 3.98
N GLU A 61 19.66 -10.98 4.31
CA GLU A 61 20.77 -11.15 3.38
C GLU A 61 21.76 -12.20 3.92
N PRO A 62 21.89 -13.37 3.27
CA PRO A 62 21.15 -13.83 2.09
C PRO A 62 19.70 -14.23 2.41
N LEU A 63 18.85 -14.26 1.39
CA LEU A 63 17.54 -14.91 1.51
C LEU A 63 17.72 -16.39 1.89
N PRO A 64 16.79 -16.98 2.67
CA PRO A 64 16.90 -18.36 3.09
C PRO A 64 16.98 -19.30 1.89
N SER A 65 17.81 -20.34 2.00
CA SER A 65 17.95 -21.38 0.97
C SER A 65 17.71 -22.75 1.61
N PRO A 66 16.71 -23.52 1.16
CA PRO A 66 15.78 -23.25 0.06
C PRO A 66 14.61 -22.33 0.48
N VAL A 67 14.03 -21.60 -0.48
CA VAL A 67 12.72 -20.92 -0.34
C VAL A 67 11.62 -21.86 -0.82
N HIS A 68 10.67 -22.19 0.08
CA HIS A 68 9.56 -23.10 -0.23
C HIS A 68 8.32 -22.33 -0.71
N GLY A 69 8.18 -21.07 -0.31
CA GLY A 69 7.08 -20.24 -0.74
C GLY A 69 7.34 -18.74 -0.62
N VAL A 70 6.61 -17.98 -1.42
CA VAL A 70 6.62 -16.52 -1.45
C VAL A 70 5.19 -16.03 -1.36
N VAL A 71 4.92 -15.14 -0.41
CA VAL A 71 3.65 -14.44 -0.23
C VAL A 71 3.86 -12.97 -0.55
N VAL A 72 3.00 -12.36 -1.36
CA VAL A 72 2.94 -10.91 -1.52
C VAL A 72 1.59 -10.39 -1.06
N LEU A 73 1.60 -9.35 -0.22
CA LEU A 73 0.39 -8.62 0.14
C LEU A 73 0.11 -7.54 -0.91
N GLY A 74 -1.13 -7.50 -1.40
CA GLY A 74 -1.65 -6.48 -2.30
C GLY A 74 -1.81 -5.11 -1.63
N GLY A 75 -2.44 -4.19 -2.34
CA GLY A 75 -2.63 -2.78 -1.94
C GLY A 75 -1.88 -1.78 -2.82
N ALA A 76 -1.04 -2.26 -3.75
CA ALA A 76 -0.43 -1.42 -4.77
C ALA A 76 -1.39 -1.15 -5.95
N GLU A 77 -2.45 -1.92 -6.08
CA GLU A 77 -3.32 -1.95 -7.25
C GLU A 77 -4.41 -0.90 -7.19
N ARG A 78 -4.59 -0.16 -8.29
CA ARG A 78 -5.72 0.77 -8.46
C ARG A 78 -6.80 0.14 -9.34
N ALA A 79 -7.48 -0.89 -8.81
CA ALA A 79 -8.39 -1.75 -9.57
C ALA A 79 -9.45 -1.00 -10.39
N ARG A 80 -10.08 0.02 -9.81
CA ARG A 80 -11.05 0.88 -10.51
C ARG A 80 -10.44 1.59 -11.71
N LEU A 81 -9.25 2.18 -11.56
CA LEU A 81 -8.57 2.89 -12.64
C LEU A 81 -8.06 1.91 -13.71
N THR A 82 -7.56 0.75 -13.30
CA THR A 82 -7.16 -0.31 -14.23
C THR A 82 -8.32 -0.71 -15.12
N HIS A 83 -9.49 -0.98 -14.53
CA HIS A 83 -10.69 -1.31 -15.29
C HIS A 83 -11.14 -0.16 -16.20
N ALA A 84 -11.12 1.08 -15.70
CA ALA A 84 -11.54 2.25 -16.49
C ALA A 84 -10.61 2.56 -17.68
N ARG A 85 -9.31 2.23 -17.56
CA ARG A 85 -8.30 2.57 -18.58
C ARG A 85 -7.87 1.39 -19.45
N GLY A 86 -8.26 0.16 -19.10
CA GLY A 86 -7.83 -1.05 -19.82
C GLY A 86 -6.32 -1.35 -19.71
N GLN A 87 -5.62 -0.72 -18.76
CA GLN A 87 -4.18 -0.87 -18.55
C GLN A 87 -3.89 -0.92 -17.05
N VAL A 88 -2.84 -1.63 -16.63
CA VAL A 88 -2.47 -1.74 -15.22
C VAL A 88 -2.15 -0.35 -14.66
N VAL A 89 -2.81 0.01 -13.55
CA VAL A 89 -2.51 1.22 -12.78
C VAL A 89 -2.13 0.81 -11.36
N LEU A 90 -0.95 1.25 -10.92
CA LEU A 90 -0.41 0.96 -9.59
C LEU A 90 -0.17 2.27 -8.80
N SER A 91 0.01 2.13 -7.49
CA SER A 91 0.50 3.19 -6.61
C SER A 91 2.03 3.19 -6.52
N ASP A 92 2.53 4.01 -5.61
CA ASP A 92 3.89 4.04 -5.07
C ASP A 92 4.38 2.73 -4.44
N ALA A 93 3.52 1.73 -4.21
CA ALA A 93 3.88 0.44 -3.61
C ALA A 93 4.08 -0.69 -4.64
N ALA A 94 4.29 -0.33 -5.91
CA ALA A 94 4.40 -1.25 -7.05
C ALA A 94 5.60 -2.22 -6.94
N GLU A 95 6.64 -1.82 -6.22
CA GLU A 95 7.85 -2.60 -5.97
C GLU A 95 7.56 -3.95 -5.32
N ARG A 96 6.49 -4.07 -4.52
CA ARG A 96 6.07 -5.35 -3.93
C ARG A 96 5.72 -6.38 -5.01
N LEU A 97 4.94 -5.97 -6.01
CA LEU A 97 4.49 -6.85 -7.08
C LEU A 97 5.63 -7.20 -8.05
N THR A 98 6.51 -6.26 -8.36
CA THR A 98 7.66 -6.53 -9.23
C THR A 98 8.71 -7.40 -8.54
N THR A 99 8.94 -7.19 -7.24
CA THR A 99 9.80 -8.07 -6.42
C THR A 99 9.25 -9.48 -6.37
N PHE A 100 7.94 -9.65 -6.21
CA PHE A 100 7.28 -10.96 -6.25
C PHE A 100 7.56 -11.69 -7.58
N VAL A 101 7.44 -11.00 -8.71
CA VAL A 101 7.79 -11.57 -10.02
C VAL A 101 9.28 -11.92 -10.09
N GLY A 102 10.17 -11.08 -9.56
CA GLY A 102 11.60 -11.36 -9.48
C GLY A 102 11.91 -12.65 -8.70
N LEU A 103 11.39 -12.77 -7.48
CA LEU A 103 11.57 -13.96 -6.65
C LEU A 103 10.93 -15.21 -7.26
N SER A 104 9.82 -15.05 -7.98
CA SER A 104 9.18 -16.16 -8.68
C SER A 104 10.08 -16.80 -9.73
N ARG A 105 10.96 -16.02 -10.37
CA ARG A 105 11.93 -16.49 -11.37
C ARG A 105 13.16 -17.10 -10.71
N LEU A 106 13.62 -16.50 -9.60
CA LEU A 106 14.74 -17.00 -8.81
C LEU A 106 14.42 -18.35 -8.14
N TYR A 107 13.17 -18.54 -7.71
CA TYR A 107 12.68 -19.75 -7.05
C TYR A 107 11.54 -20.39 -7.86
N PRO A 108 11.84 -21.10 -8.96
CA PRO A 108 10.83 -21.67 -9.85
C PRO A 108 9.96 -22.76 -9.20
N ASN A 109 10.46 -23.39 -8.13
CA ASN A 109 9.75 -24.43 -7.39
C ASN A 109 9.00 -23.92 -6.15
N ALA A 110 9.14 -22.63 -5.81
CA ALA A 110 8.45 -22.06 -4.66
C ALA A 110 6.95 -21.92 -4.93
N LYS A 111 6.14 -22.18 -3.90
CA LYS A 111 4.71 -21.89 -3.93
C LYS A 111 4.49 -20.38 -3.90
N LEU A 112 3.70 -19.86 -4.82
CA LEU A 112 3.47 -18.42 -4.94
C LEU A 112 2.04 -18.08 -4.49
N VAL A 113 1.93 -17.12 -3.56
CA VAL A 113 0.66 -16.66 -3.03
C VAL A 113 0.57 -15.15 -3.15
N TYR A 114 -0.49 -14.67 -3.78
CA TYR A 114 -0.89 -13.27 -3.72
C TYR A 114 -2.08 -13.15 -2.78
N ALA A 115 -2.04 -12.17 -1.86
CA ALA A 115 -3.15 -11.89 -0.95
C ALA A 115 -3.57 -10.43 -1.00
N GLY A 116 -4.77 -10.19 -1.52
CA GLY A 116 -5.31 -8.83 -1.64
C GLY A 116 -6.68 -8.81 -2.31
N GLY A 117 -7.72 -8.64 -1.49
CA GLY A 117 -9.09 -8.50 -1.97
C GLY A 117 -9.46 -7.07 -2.39
N ALA A 118 -10.66 -6.63 -2.00
CA ALA A 118 -11.12 -5.26 -2.21
C ALA A 118 -10.93 -4.47 -0.91
N GLY A 119 -9.93 -3.58 -0.87
CA GLY A 119 -9.60 -2.79 0.34
C GLY A 119 -10.65 -1.74 0.73
N GLY A 120 -11.65 -1.48 -0.11
CA GLY A 120 -12.73 -0.53 0.17
C GLY A 120 -14.07 -1.22 0.42
N LEU A 121 -14.75 -0.85 1.51
CA LEU A 121 -16.11 -1.32 1.84
C LEU A 121 -17.11 -1.17 0.67
N ASN A 122 -16.92 -0.15 -0.19
CA ASN A 122 -17.77 0.17 -1.35
C ASN A 122 -17.19 -0.25 -2.72
N GLU A 123 -16.00 -0.87 -2.77
CA GLU A 123 -15.31 -1.18 -4.04
C GLU A 123 -15.25 -2.69 -4.36
N GLN A 124 -16.16 -3.50 -3.82
CA GLN A 124 -16.14 -4.96 -4.01
C GLN A 124 -16.25 -5.42 -5.48
N ARG A 125 -16.72 -4.54 -6.38
CA ARG A 125 -16.83 -4.82 -7.82
C ARG A 125 -15.46 -4.95 -8.51
N PHE A 126 -14.43 -4.26 -8.03
CA PHE A 126 -13.11 -4.26 -8.65
C PHE A 126 -12.06 -4.75 -7.65
N LYS A 127 -11.49 -5.94 -7.90
CA LYS A 127 -10.53 -6.55 -6.98
C LYS A 127 -9.10 -6.20 -7.38
N GLY A 128 -8.25 -5.89 -6.39
CA GLY A 128 -6.83 -5.65 -6.62
C GLY A 128 -6.16 -6.83 -7.32
N ALA A 129 -6.53 -8.06 -6.93
CA ALA A 129 -6.02 -9.28 -7.53
C ALA A 129 -6.20 -9.39 -9.05
N ASP A 130 -7.25 -8.80 -9.63
CA ASP A 130 -7.44 -8.84 -11.09
C ASP A 130 -6.41 -7.95 -11.80
N THR A 131 -6.07 -6.82 -11.17
CA THR A 131 -4.96 -5.96 -11.62
C THR A 131 -3.62 -6.66 -11.45
N ALA A 132 -3.40 -7.35 -10.32
CA ALA A 132 -2.18 -8.13 -10.09
C ALA A 132 -2.02 -9.26 -11.11
N LYS A 133 -3.09 -10.02 -11.42
CA LYS A 133 -3.09 -11.05 -12.47
C LYS A 133 -2.69 -10.48 -13.83
N LEU A 134 -3.29 -9.35 -14.21
CA LEU A 134 -2.97 -8.69 -15.47
C LEU A 134 -1.48 -8.28 -15.53
N LEU A 135 -0.98 -7.67 -14.45
CA LEU A 135 0.43 -7.29 -14.34
C LEU A 135 1.36 -8.50 -14.42
N PHE A 136 1.09 -9.56 -13.65
CA PHE A 136 1.93 -10.76 -13.64
C PHE A 136 1.99 -11.40 -15.02
N LYS A 137 0.85 -11.49 -15.72
CA LYS A 137 0.82 -11.95 -17.11
C LYS A 137 1.66 -11.06 -18.04
N GLN A 138 1.55 -9.74 -17.92
CA GLN A 138 2.35 -8.78 -18.71
C GLN A 138 3.86 -8.91 -18.45
N LEU A 139 4.24 -9.25 -17.21
CA LEU A 139 5.62 -9.49 -16.81
C LEU A 139 6.08 -10.94 -17.05
N GLY A 140 5.28 -11.77 -17.73
CA GLY A 140 5.65 -13.15 -18.08
C GLY A 140 5.62 -14.14 -16.91
N LEU A 141 4.99 -13.80 -15.78
CA LEU A 141 4.66 -14.75 -14.73
C LEU A 141 3.32 -15.41 -15.07
N ASP A 142 3.36 -16.73 -15.31
CA ASP A 142 2.15 -17.51 -15.49
C ASP A 142 1.25 -17.40 -14.25
N SER A 143 0.02 -16.92 -14.45
CA SER A 143 -0.98 -16.81 -13.39
C SER A 143 -1.35 -18.17 -12.81
N GLY A 144 -1.18 -19.27 -13.56
CA GLY A 144 -1.39 -20.63 -13.08
C GLY A 144 -0.42 -21.05 -11.96
N ARG A 145 0.75 -20.41 -11.85
CA ARG A 145 1.68 -20.66 -10.73
C ARG A 145 1.31 -19.92 -9.44
N VAL A 146 0.41 -18.96 -9.51
CA VAL A 146 0.09 -18.07 -8.38
C VAL A 146 -1.28 -18.41 -7.82
N GLN A 147 -1.34 -18.66 -6.52
CA GLN A 147 -2.60 -18.80 -5.79
C GLN A 147 -3.06 -17.42 -5.35
N PHE A 148 -4.30 -17.05 -5.67
CA PHE A 148 -4.84 -15.73 -5.37
C PHE A 148 -5.88 -15.81 -4.27
N GLU A 149 -5.62 -15.10 -3.18
CA GLU A 149 -6.60 -14.80 -2.13
C GLU A 149 -7.34 -13.50 -2.50
N LEU A 150 -8.67 -13.53 -2.52
CA LEU A 150 -9.55 -12.52 -3.13
C LEU A 150 -10.59 -11.91 -2.19
N ASN A 151 -10.63 -12.36 -0.94
CA ASN A 151 -11.72 -12.10 0.00
C ASN A 151 -11.32 -11.16 1.13
N SER A 152 -10.02 -10.95 1.36
CA SER A 152 -9.53 -10.06 2.40
C SER A 152 -9.96 -8.61 2.20
N ARG A 153 -10.44 -7.98 3.27
CA ARG A 153 -10.91 -6.58 3.30
C ARG A 153 -9.97 -5.66 4.07
N ASN A 154 -9.00 -6.21 4.78
CA ASN A 154 -8.02 -5.48 5.57
C ASN A 154 -6.71 -6.28 5.68
N THR A 155 -5.68 -5.66 6.23
CA THR A 155 -4.33 -6.24 6.35
C THR A 155 -4.28 -7.47 7.26
N LEU A 156 -5.14 -7.55 8.28
CA LEU A 156 -5.21 -8.71 9.17
C LEU A 156 -5.80 -9.93 8.43
N GLU A 157 -6.91 -9.72 7.72
CA GLU A 157 -7.52 -10.75 6.87
C GLU A 157 -6.54 -11.21 5.77
N ASN A 158 -5.79 -10.28 5.16
CA ASN A 158 -4.74 -10.63 4.18
C ASN A 158 -3.73 -11.62 4.77
N ALA A 159 -3.21 -11.35 5.96
CA ALA A 159 -2.22 -12.22 6.61
C ALA A 159 -2.80 -13.59 6.97
N GLN A 160 -4.02 -13.63 7.53
CA GLN A 160 -4.68 -14.87 7.93
C GLN A 160 -5.04 -15.73 6.71
N ASN A 161 -5.71 -15.16 5.73
CA ASN A 161 -6.15 -15.88 4.53
C ASN A 161 -4.95 -16.30 3.66
N ALA A 162 -3.89 -15.49 3.60
CA ALA A 162 -2.64 -15.89 2.95
C ALA A 162 -2.01 -17.10 3.65
N PHE A 163 -1.99 -17.11 4.99
CA PHE A 163 -1.46 -18.24 5.77
C PHE A 163 -2.28 -19.52 5.54
N GLU A 164 -3.60 -19.42 5.54
CA GLU A 164 -4.51 -20.54 5.26
C GLU A 164 -4.38 -21.07 3.84
N LEU A 165 -4.11 -20.21 2.86
CA LEU A 165 -3.87 -20.59 1.47
C LEU A 165 -2.47 -21.18 1.29
N ALA A 166 -1.46 -20.61 1.95
CA ALA A 166 -0.08 -21.04 1.94
C ALA A 166 0.10 -22.43 2.57
N LYS A 167 -0.53 -22.68 3.73
CA LYS A 167 -0.36 -23.90 4.55
C LYS A 167 1.11 -24.28 4.74
N PRO A 168 1.96 -23.37 5.26
CA PRO A 168 3.37 -23.64 5.46
C PRO A 168 3.56 -24.82 6.42
N LYS A 169 4.47 -25.74 6.09
CA LYS A 169 4.84 -26.84 6.99
C LYS A 169 5.97 -26.43 7.93
N LYS A 170 6.06 -27.09 9.08
CA LYS A 170 7.17 -26.89 10.01
C LYS A 170 8.50 -27.19 9.29
N GLY A 171 9.45 -26.25 9.35
CA GLY A 171 10.75 -26.35 8.68
C GLY A 171 10.80 -25.74 7.27
N GLU A 172 9.68 -25.27 6.72
CA GLU A 172 9.68 -24.54 5.46
C GLU A 172 10.04 -23.06 5.65
N ASN A 173 10.98 -22.57 4.85
CA ASN A 173 11.26 -21.14 4.74
C ASN A 173 10.29 -20.47 3.77
N TRP A 174 9.63 -19.42 4.23
CA TRP A 174 8.68 -18.61 3.47
C TRP A 174 9.10 -17.15 3.48
N VAL A 175 8.98 -16.49 2.32
CA VAL A 175 9.27 -15.06 2.17
C VAL A 175 7.95 -14.29 2.10
N LEU A 176 7.78 -13.30 2.96
CA LEU A 176 6.65 -12.37 2.95
C LEU A 176 7.10 -11.02 2.39
N ILE A 177 6.46 -10.56 1.31
CA ILE A 177 6.67 -9.26 0.70
C ILE A 177 5.54 -8.32 1.13
N THR A 178 5.89 -7.30 1.91
CA THR A 178 4.95 -6.29 2.42
C THR A 178 5.70 -4.99 2.81
N SER A 179 4.97 -3.90 2.96
CA SER A 179 5.42 -2.61 3.50
C SER A 179 4.89 -2.42 4.93
N ALA A 180 5.48 -1.49 5.70
CA ALA A 180 4.90 -1.08 6.99
C ALA A 180 3.66 -0.16 6.81
N TRP A 181 3.47 0.37 5.60
CA TRP A 181 2.37 1.24 5.21
C TRP A 181 1.22 0.44 4.57
N HIS A 182 0.03 0.52 5.15
CA HIS A 182 -1.24 -0.09 4.68
C HIS A 182 -2.45 0.77 5.02
#